data_AF-A0A800BRU5-F1
#
_entry.id   AF-A0A800BRU5-F1
#
_cell.length_a   1.000
_cell.length_b   1.000
_cell.length_c   1.000
_cell.angle_alpha   90.00
_cell.angle_beta   90.00
_cell.angle_gamma   90.00
#
_symmetry.space_group_name_H-M   'P 1'
#
loop_
_entity.id
_entity.type
_entity.pdbx_description
1 polymer ?
#
loop_
_entity_poly.entity_id
_entity_poly.type
_entity_poly.pdbx_seq_one_letter_code
_entity_poly.pdbx_strand_id
1 'polypeptide(L)'
;MGTIASLQVSSEVRLSPPADNAITAQATTEVGGSVPLDPRPGEAFKPVMLSSMHISPTMWDTQAAYADCRTFSIPESGWIVQPPVVAHIFGLQGGTSDWKTNAPTIEVTLDRPLQITGWVTPSNDANDDNVGFWAASDEALPSWSFKVMAVPAPQVRCLFLPVVLKNY
;
A
#
# COMPACT_ATOMS: atom_id res chain seq x y z
N MET A 1 -0.24 12.35 18.51
CA MET A 1 1.19 12.30 18.90
C MET A 1 1.40 11.12 19.83
N GLY A 2 2.49 10.37 19.64
CA GLY A 2 2.87 9.24 20.50
C GLY A 2 4.36 8.92 20.38
N THR A 3 4.84 7.97 21.17
CA THR A 3 6.24 7.54 21.15
C THR A 3 6.33 6.04 20.89
N ILE A 4 7.22 5.61 19.99
CA ILE A 4 7.52 4.21 19.71
C ILE A 4 9.01 4.04 19.41
N ALA A 5 9.69 3.08 20.07
CA ALA A 5 11.10 2.75 19.82
C ALA A 5 12.01 3.99 19.66
N SER A 6 11.92 4.94 20.62
CA SER A 6 12.57 6.26 20.64
C SER A 6 12.18 7.30 19.59
N LEU A 7 11.25 7.00 18.70
CA LEU A 7 10.65 7.97 17.77
C LEU A 7 9.47 8.69 18.42
N GLN A 8 9.43 10.02 18.30
CA GLN A 8 8.23 10.81 18.56
C GLN A 8 7.48 10.98 17.25
N VAL A 9 6.23 10.53 17.20
CA VAL A 9 5.43 10.49 15.97
C VAL A 9 4.20 11.37 16.12
N SER A 10 3.97 12.25 15.14
CA SER A 10 2.73 12.98 14.98
C SER A 10 2.14 12.66 13.61
N SER A 11 0.90 12.16 13.58
CA SER A 11 0.21 11.85 12.34
C SER A 11 -1.15 12.53 12.31
N GLU A 12 -1.53 12.99 11.14
CA GLU A 12 -2.85 13.54 10.84
C GLU A 12 -3.46 12.76 9.68
N VAL A 13 -4.74 12.39 9.81
CA VAL A 13 -5.51 11.76 8.74
C VAL A 13 -6.72 12.62 8.42
N ARG A 14 -6.85 13.03 7.16
CA ARG A 14 -7.99 13.80 6.66
C ARG A 14 -8.79 12.95 5.69
N LEU A 15 -10.02 12.63 6.07
CA LEU A 15 -10.98 11.97 5.19
C LEU A 15 -11.68 13.02 4.33
N SER A 16 -11.69 12.81 3.01
CA SER A 16 -12.48 13.64 2.09
C SER A 16 -13.93 13.13 2.03
N PRO A 17 -14.93 14.00 1.77
CA PRO A 17 -16.27 13.55 1.46
C PRO A 17 -16.24 12.52 0.32
N PRO A 18 -17.02 11.43 0.40
CA PRO A 18 -17.12 10.46 -0.69
C PRO A 18 -17.56 11.15 -2.00
N ALA A 19 -16.83 10.91 -3.07
CA ALA A 19 -17.09 11.44 -4.41
C ALA A 19 -16.57 10.46 -5.46
N ASP A 20 -17.13 10.49 -6.67
CA ASP A 20 -16.66 9.67 -7.81
C ASP A 20 -16.55 8.16 -7.51
N ASN A 21 -17.46 7.63 -6.68
CA ASN A 21 -17.43 6.26 -6.17
C ASN A 21 -16.12 5.91 -5.45
N ALA A 22 -15.47 6.86 -4.79
CA ALA A 22 -14.24 6.66 -4.07
C ALA A 22 -14.35 7.14 -2.62
N ILE A 23 -13.65 6.44 -1.72
CA ILE A 23 -13.30 6.94 -0.39
C ILE A 23 -11.84 7.34 -0.45
N THR A 24 -11.53 8.59 -0.09
CA THR A 24 -10.17 9.12 -0.11
C THR A 24 -9.78 9.65 1.25
N ALA A 25 -8.59 9.30 1.71
CA ALA A 25 -7.97 9.94 2.86
C ALA A 25 -6.54 10.39 2.53
N GLN A 26 -6.12 11.49 3.13
CA GLN A 26 -4.72 11.92 3.15
C GLN A 26 -4.15 11.65 4.54
N ALA A 27 -2.99 11.01 4.61
CA ALA A 27 -2.21 10.88 5.83
C ALA A 27 -0.93 11.70 5.71
N THR A 28 -0.59 12.44 6.75
CA THR A 28 0.69 13.16 6.87
C THR A 28 1.29 12.83 8.22
N THR A 29 2.59 12.52 8.24
CA THR A 29 3.30 12.14 9.44
C THR A 29 4.61 12.90 9.55
N GLU A 30 4.93 13.32 10.76
CA GLU A 30 6.21 13.88 11.17
C GLU A 30 6.81 13.02 12.27
N VAL A 31 8.12 12.81 12.21
CA VAL A 31 8.87 11.99 13.14
C VAL A 31 10.10 12.73 13.63
N GLY A 32 10.24 12.79 14.95
CA GLY A 32 11.47 13.16 15.64
C GLY A 32 12.16 11.94 16.25
N GLY A 33 13.47 12.06 16.48
CA GLY A 33 14.28 11.02 17.11
C GLY A 33 15.00 10.12 16.10
N SER A 34 15.50 9.00 16.61
CA SER A 34 16.24 8.00 15.82
C SER A 34 15.99 6.62 16.38
N VAL A 35 16.11 5.60 15.53
CA VAL A 35 15.95 4.20 15.92
C VAL A 35 16.92 3.35 15.08
N PRO A 36 17.52 2.27 15.64
CA PRO A 36 18.22 1.28 14.84
C PRO A 36 17.25 0.61 13.85
N LEU A 37 17.67 0.49 12.59
CA LEU A 37 16.84 -0.09 11.52
C LEU A 37 17.28 -1.50 11.17
N ASP A 38 16.33 -2.30 10.67
CA ASP A 38 16.62 -3.60 10.06
C ASP A 38 17.45 -3.40 8.79
N PRO A 39 18.58 -4.09 8.59
CA PRO A 39 19.42 -3.89 7.42
C PRO A 39 18.89 -4.56 6.14
N ARG A 40 17.79 -5.33 6.20
CA ARG A 40 17.24 -6.03 5.04
C ARG A 40 16.55 -5.03 4.10
N PRO A 41 16.84 -5.06 2.78
CA PRO A 41 16.20 -4.20 1.80
C PRO A 41 14.67 -4.31 1.86
N GLY A 42 13.98 -3.17 1.86
CA GLY A 42 12.52 -3.14 1.94
C GLY A 42 11.93 -3.42 3.33
N GLU A 43 12.73 -3.72 4.36
CA GLU A 43 12.24 -4.03 5.72
C GLU A 43 12.61 -2.96 6.76
N ALA A 44 13.59 -2.11 6.46
CA ALA A 44 14.16 -1.13 7.39
C ALA A 44 13.13 -0.17 8.01
N PHE A 45 12.35 0.52 7.18
CA PHE A 45 11.32 1.47 7.62
C PHE A 45 10.11 1.43 6.67
N LYS A 46 8.90 1.26 7.21
CA LYS A 46 7.65 1.06 6.44
C LYS A 46 6.66 2.19 6.70
N PRO A 47 6.71 3.32 5.96
CA PRO A 47 5.84 4.48 6.18
C PRO A 47 4.34 4.19 5.99
N VAL A 48 4.00 3.20 5.17
CA VAL A 48 2.62 2.77 4.90
C VAL A 48 2.59 1.32 4.44
N MET A 49 1.66 0.54 4.98
CA MET A 49 1.44 -0.86 4.67
C MET A 49 -0.05 -1.12 4.44
N LEU A 50 -0.34 -1.89 3.39
CA LEU A 50 -1.63 -2.50 3.13
C LEU A 50 -1.60 -3.95 3.61
N SER A 51 -2.72 -4.36 4.19
CA SER A 51 -2.98 -5.68 4.74
C SER A 51 -4.23 -6.23 4.07
N SER A 52 -4.22 -7.51 3.68
CA SER A 52 -5.37 -8.15 3.04
C SER A 52 -5.23 -9.68 3.09
N MET A 53 -6.20 -10.38 2.49
CA MET A 53 -6.27 -11.84 2.45
C MET A 53 -6.26 -12.36 1.00
N HIS A 54 -5.48 -13.41 0.77
CA HIS A 54 -5.47 -14.25 -0.43
C HIS A 54 -5.00 -15.67 -0.08
N ILE A 55 -5.97 -16.58 0.10
CA ILE A 55 -5.72 -17.99 0.45
C ILE A 55 -5.60 -18.86 -0.80
N SER A 56 -6.46 -18.61 -1.80
CA SER A 56 -6.50 -19.38 -3.04
C SER A 56 -7.12 -18.54 -4.16
N PRO A 57 -7.07 -18.97 -5.43
CA PRO A 57 -7.66 -18.21 -6.55
C PRO A 57 -9.16 -17.90 -6.44
N THR A 58 -9.90 -18.61 -5.57
CA THR A 58 -11.34 -18.39 -5.33
C THR A 58 -11.66 -17.87 -3.93
N MET A 59 -10.68 -17.78 -3.03
CA MET A 59 -10.85 -17.31 -1.66
C MET A 59 -9.85 -16.20 -1.36
N TRP A 60 -10.29 -14.96 -1.56
CA TRP A 60 -9.46 -13.77 -1.40
C TRP A 60 -10.27 -12.49 -1.21
N ASP A 61 -9.63 -11.52 -0.58
CA ASP A 61 -9.97 -10.09 -0.54
C ASP A 61 -9.21 -9.29 -1.60
N THR A 62 -7.98 -9.70 -1.92
CA THR A 62 -7.18 -9.12 -3.01
C THR A 62 -6.70 -10.19 -3.98
N GLN A 63 -6.81 -9.93 -5.29
CA GLN A 63 -6.37 -10.86 -6.34
C GLN A 63 -4.96 -10.59 -6.88
N ALA A 64 -4.45 -9.36 -6.70
CA ALA A 64 -3.16 -8.94 -7.23
C ALA A 64 -2.62 -7.72 -6.47
N ALA A 65 -1.31 -7.60 -6.44
CA ALA A 65 -0.64 -6.37 -6.03
C ALA A 65 -0.18 -5.58 -7.27
N TYR A 66 0.02 -4.28 -7.14
CA TYR A 66 0.62 -3.49 -8.21
C TYR A 66 1.48 -2.35 -7.67
N ALA A 67 2.48 -1.95 -8.46
CA ALA A 67 3.31 -0.78 -8.24
C ALA A 67 3.50 -0.04 -9.58
N ASP A 68 3.13 1.24 -9.62
CA ASP A 68 2.92 2.02 -10.84
C ASP A 68 2.16 1.19 -11.90
N CYS A 69 2.78 0.92 -13.05
CA CYS A 69 2.17 0.19 -14.18
C CYS A 69 2.48 -1.32 -14.15
N ARG A 70 3.01 -1.86 -13.06
CA ARG A 70 3.41 -3.27 -12.94
C ARG A 70 2.49 -4.01 -11.98
N THR A 71 1.85 -5.06 -12.46
CA THR A 71 1.05 -5.98 -11.64
C THR A 71 1.88 -7.19 -11.23
N PHE A 72 1.68 -7.65 -10.01
CA PHE A 72 2.34 -8.81 -9.40
C PHE A 72 1.28 -9.77 -8.89
N SER A 73 1.43 -11.05 -9.23
CA SER A 73 0.60 -12.12 -8.67
C SER A 73 0.87 -12.28 -7.17
N ILE A 74 -0.16 -12.59 -6.39
CA ILE A 74 -0.01 -12.95 -4.98
C ILE A 74 0.44 -14.41 -4.90
N PRO A 75 1.66 -14.72 -4.40
CA PRO A 75 2.11 -16.10 -4.24
C PRO A 75 1.40 -16.78 -3.07
N GLU A 76 1.46 -18.12 -3.00
CA GLU A 76 0.97 -18.87 -1.83
C GLU A 76 1.76 -18.56 -0.56
N SER A 77 3.04 -18.20 -0.71
CA SER A 77 3.95 -17.85 0.39
C SER A 77 5.10 -17.00 -0.11
N GLY A 78 5.67 -16.18 0.77
CA GLY A 78 6.93 -15.47 0.51
C GLY A 78 6.76 -14.12 -0.18
N TRP A 79 7.82 -13.67 -0.86
CA TRP A 79 7.89 -12.32 -1.44
C TRP A 79 6.92 -12.14 -2.62
N ILE A 80 6.15 -11.05 -2.60
CA ILE A 80 5.34 -10.58 -3.72
C ILE A 80 6.25 -9.87 -4.75
N VAL A 81 7.18 -9.04 -4.28
CA VAL A 81 8.12 -8.29 -5.12
C VAL A 81 9.52 -8.34 -4.51
N GLN A 82 10.43 -9.09 -5.13
CA GLN A 82 11.83 -9.19 -4.72
C GLN A 82 12.74 -9.32 -5.97
N PRO A 83 13.74 -8.44 -6.17
CA PRO A 83 14.06 -7.26 -5.35
C PRO A 83 12.94 -6.20 -5.34
N PRO A 84 12.88 -5.30 -4.33
CA PRO A 84 11.87 -4.24 -4.28
C PRO A 84 11.95 -3.33 -5.52
N VAL A 85 10.83 -2.74 -5.89
CA VAL A 85 10.74 -1.82 -7.04
C VAL A 85 10.44 -0.41 -6.57
N VAL A 86 11.06 0.61 -7.17
CA VAL A 86 10.78 2.00 -6.80
C VAL A 86 9.55 2.50 -7.56
N ALA A 87 8.55 3.02 -6.85
CA ALA A 87 7.30 3.52 -7.44
C ALA A 87 6.69 4.67 -6.62
N HIS A 88 5.79 5.45 -7.25
CA HIS A 88 4.99 6.49 -6.55
C HIS A 88 3.61 5.98 -6.15
N ILE A 89 3.10 5.00 -6.90
CA ILE A 89 1.77 4.43 -6.69
C ILE A 89 1.94 2.95 -6.40
N PHE A 90 1.23 2.44 -5.40
CA PHE A 90 1.10 1.00 -5.20
C PHE A 90 -0.25 0.64 -4.61
N GLY A 91 -0.68 -0.61 -4.74
CA GLY A 91 -1.96 -1.00 -4.20
C GLY A 91 -2.24 -2.50 -4.23
N LEU A 92 -3.36 -2.85 -3.62
CA LEU A 92 -3.96 -4.18 -3.63
C LEU A 92 -5.26 -4.12 -4.42
N GLN A 93 -5.31 -4.90 -5.49
CA GLN A 93 -6.45 -4.98 -6.38
C GLN A 93 -7.50 -5.92 -5.80
N GLY A 94 -8.71 -5.41 -5.60
CA GLY A 94 -9.89 -6.19 -5.18
C GLY A 94 -10.64 -6.79 -6.37
N GLY A 95 -11.90 -7.15 -6.15
CA GLY A 95 -12.76 -7.80 -7.14
C GLY A 95 -13.79 -8.71 -6.48
N THR A 96 -14.25 -9.71 -7.22
CA THR A 96 -15.20 -10.70 -6.71
C THR A 96 -14.57 -12.09 -6.75
N SER A 97 -14.63 -12.77 -5.61
CA SER A 97 -14.24 -14.16 -5.39
C SER A 97 -15.44 -14.95 -4.85
N ASP A 98 -15.30 -16.27 -4.69
CA ASP A 98 -16.35 -17.10 -4.07
C ASP A 98 -16.54 -16.74 -2.58
N TRP A 99 -15.50 -16.18 -1.95
CA TRP A 99 -15.52 -15.70 -0.57
C TRP A 99 -16.15 -14.31 -0.42
N LYS A 100 -15.77 -13.36 -1.29
CA LYS A 100 -16.12 -11.95 -1.13
C LYS A 100 -16.54 -11.33 -2.45
N THR A 101 -17.73 -10.74 -2.44
CA THR A 101 -18.24 -9.97 -3.58
C THR A 101 -17.82 -8.51 -3.46
N ASN A 102 -17.36 -7.91 -4.56
CA ASN A 102 -17.02 -6.49 -4.67
C ASN A 102 -16.00 -5.98 -3.62
N ALA A 103 -14.95 -6.76 -3.35
CA ALA A 103 -13.81 -6.27 -2.58
C ALA A 103 -13.22 -5.02 -3.26
N PRO A 104 -12.96 -3.92 -2.52
CA PRO A 104 -12.47 -2.69 -3.10
C PRO A 104 -11.01 -2.83 -3.55
N THR A 105 -10.62 -2.06 -4.56
CA THR A 105 -9.20 -1.81 -4.83
C THR A 105 -8.72 -0.68 -3.94
N ILE A 106 -7.62 -0.91 -3.23
CA ILE A 106 -6.96 0.11 -2.40
C ILE A 106 -5.70 0.55 -3.11
N GLU A 107 -5.59 1.85 -3.37
CA GLU A 107 -4.42 2.50 -3.98
C GLU A 107 -3.80 3.48 -2.98
N VAL A 108 -2.48 3.54 -2.95
CA VAL A 108 -1.70 4.53 -2.22
C VAL A 108 -0.86 5.33 -3.19
N THR A 109 -1.00 6.65 -3.17
CA THR A 109 -0.13 7.61 -3.86
C THR A 109 0.81 8.26 -2.85
N LEU A 110 2.11 8.08 -3.03
CA LEU A 110 3.15 8.60 -2.17
C LEU A 110 3.57 10.02 -2.57
N ASP A 111 4.02 10.83 -1.60
CA ASP A 111 4.59 12.17 -1.85
C ASP A 111 5.96 12.13 -2.55
N ARG A 112 6.63 10.97 -2.53
CA ARG A 112 7.93 10.69 -3.13
C ARG A 112 8.01 9.21 -3.53
N PRO A 113 8.89 8.84 -4.47
CA PRO A 113 9.05 7.43 -4.82
C PRO A 113 9.72 6.67 -3.67
N LEU A 114 9.21 5.49 -3.35
CA LEU A 114 9.76 4.60 -2.32
C LEU A 114 9.90 3.17 -2.86
N GLN A 115 10.65 2.34 -2.15
CA GLN A 115 10.77 0.92 -2.47
C GLN A 115 9.45 0.21 -2.14
N ILE A 116 8.85 -0.48 -3.11
CA ILE A 116 7.63 -1.25 -2.93
C ILE A 116 7.97 -2.73 -2.89
N THR A 117 7.51 -3.40 -1.84
CA THR A 117 7.64 -4.85 -1.68
C THR A 117 6.47 -5.41 -0.88
N GLY A 118 6.45 -6.73 -0.67
CA GLY A 118 5.42 -7.38 0.11
C GLY A 118 5.73 -8.83 0.39
N TRP A 119 5.01 -9.39 1.35
CA TRP A 119 5.19 -10.74 1.84
C TRP A 119 3.83 -11.40 2.09
N VAL A 120 3.75 -12.68 1.75
CA VAL A 120 2.62 -13.55 2.09
C VAL A 120 3.07 -14.55 3.14
N THR A 121 2.40 -14.51 4.29
CA THR A 121 2.49 -15.58 5.29
C THR A 121 1.37 -16.57 4.99
N PRO A 122 1.63 -17.86 4.74
CA PRO A 122 0.54 -18.80 4.48
C PRO A 122 -0.47 -18.84 5.62
N SER A 123 -1.76 -18.80 5.29
CA SER A 123 -2.85 -19.08 6.22
C SER A 123 -3.97 -19.82 5.50
N ASN A 124 -4.78 -20.54 6.28
CA ASN A 124 -6.03 -21.17 5.85
C ASN A 124 -7.25 -20.55 6.55
N ASP A 125 -7.05 -19.55 7.41
CA ASP A 125 -8.14 -18.80 8.05
C ASP A 125 -8.48 -17.58 7.20
N ALA A 126 -9.70 -17.52 6.68
CA ALA A 126 -10.16 -16.42 5.83
C ALA A 126 -10.31 -15.09 6.59
N ASN A 127 -10.17 -15.08 7.92
CA ASN A 127 -10.09 -13.87 8.73
C ASN A 127 -8.66 -13.38 8.95
N ASP A 128 -7.65 -14.16 8.54
CA ASP A 128 -6.25 -13.73 8.61
C ASP A 128 -5.91 -12.87 7.39
N ASP A 129 -5.44 -11.66 7.65
CA ASP A 129 -4.76 -10.87 6.63
C ASP A 129 -3.36 -11.43 6.38
N ASN A 130 -3.30 -12.43 5.50
CA ASN A 130 -2.10 -13.18 5.21
C ASN A 130 -1.17 -12.48 4.19
N VAL A 131 -1.65 -11.40 3.55
CA VAL A 131 -0.94 -10.57 2.57
C VAL A 131 -0.54 -9.23 3.19
N GLY A 132 0.77 -8.96 3.19
CA GLY A 132 1.32 -7.64 3.49
C GLY A 132 1.97 -7.01 2.26
N PHE A 133 1.65 -5.76 1.94
CA PHE A 133 2.24 -5.03 0.81
C PHE A 133 2.49 -3.57 1.19
N TRP A 134 3.71 -3.06 1.03
CA TRP A 134 4.10 -1.80 1.66
C TRP A 134 5.11 -1.00 0.84
N ALA A 135 5.17 0.30 1.16
CA ALA A 135 6.28 1.16 0.79
C ALA A 135 7.35 1.13 1.88
N ALA A 136 8.61 1.21 1.47
CA ALA A 136 9.78 1.08 2.31
C ALA A 136 10.85 2.13 2.01
N SER A 137 11.62 2.45 3.05
CA SER A 137 12.80 3.31 3.02
C SER A 137 13.92 2.63 3.78
N ASP A 138 15.16 2.76 3.30
CA ASP A 138 16.35 2.28 4.00
C ASP A 138 16.73 3.17 5.20
N GLU A 139 16.04 4.31 5.35
CA GLU A 139 16.21 5.28 6.43
C GLU A 139 14.87 5.59 7.11
N ALA A 140 14.92 5.98 8.39
CA ALA A 140 13.77 6.52 9.10
C ALA A 140 13.42 7.89 8.54
N LEU A 141 12.25 8.02 7.93
CA LEU A 141 11.83 9.28 7.31
C LEU A 141 11.45 10.29 8.41
N PRO A 142 12.00 11.52 8.39
CA PRO A 142 11.61 12.56 9.35
C PRO A 142 10.20 13.10 9.08
N SER A 143 9.69 12.93 7.86
CA SER A 143 8.31 13.19 7.50
C SER A 143 7.93 12.48 6.20
N TRP A 144 6.64 12.17 6.05
CA TRP A 144 6.07 11.66 4.81
C TRP A 144 4.57 11.97 4.73
N SER A 145 4.04 11.93 3.52
CA SER A 145 2.62 12.05 3.26
C SER A 145 2.18 11.10 2.15
N PHE A 146 0.96 10.60 2.24
CA PHE A 146 0.37 9.77 1.19
C PHE A 146 -1.14 9.92 1.13
N LYS A 147 -1.68 9.77 -0.07
CA LYS A 147 -3.11 9.64 -0.31
C LYS A 147 -3.45 8.16 -0.39
N VAL A 148 -4.50 7.73 0.31
CA VAL A 148 -5.12 6.42 0.11
C VAL A 148 -6.48 6.59 -0.53
N MET A 149 -6.78 5.74 -1.49
CA MET A 149 -8.04 5.75 -2.23
C MET A 149 -8.60 4.32 -2.29
N ALA A 150 -9.87 4.16 -1.91
CA ALA A 150 -10.63 2.93 -2.08
C ALA A 150 -11.67 3.13 -3.18
N VAL A 151 -11.67 2.25 -4.19
CA VAL A 151 -12.60 2.30 -5.34
C VAL A 151 -13.23 0.92 -5.63
N PRO A 152 -14.42 0.87 -6.26
CA PRO A 152 -14.97 -0.36 -6.82
C PRO A 152 -13.99 -1.02 -7.81
N ALA A 153 -13.94 -2.34 -7.84
CA ALA A 153 -13.20 -3.06 -8.87
C ALA A 153 -13.93 -2.98 -10.23
N PRO A 154 -13.28 -2.79 -11.40
CA PRO A 154 -11.88 -2.47 -11.71
C PRO A 154 -11.68 -1.05 -12.30
N GLN A 155 -10.53 -0.43 -12.03
CA GLN A 155 -9.49 -0.14 -13.03
C GLN A 155 -8.19 0.25 -12.28
N VAL A 156 -7.18 -0.62 -12.32
CA VAL A 156 -5.78 -0.17 -12.17
C VAL A 156 -5.51 0.69 -13.40
N ARG A 157 -5.70 2.01 -13.27
CA ARG A 157 -5.48 2.95 -14.36
C ARG A 157 -4.01 3.28 -14.40
N CYS A 158 -3.31 2.85 -15.44
CA CYS A 158 -1.99 3.38 -15.81
C CYS A 158 -2.07 4.85 -16.31
N LEU A 159 -3.01 5.66 -15.81
CA LEU A 159 -3.35 6.98 -16.34
C LEU A 159 -3.22 8.08 -15.28
N PHE A 160 -2.06 8.22 -14.63
CA PHE A 160 -1.69 9.47 -13.98
C PHE A 160 -0.18 9.73 -14.06
N LEU A 161 0.31 9.99 -15.28
CA LEU A 161 1.20 11.15 -15.41
C LEU A 161 0.29 12.37 -15.26
N PRO A 162 0.70 13.44 -14.54
CA PRO A 162 -0.10 14.65 -14.54
C PRO A 162 -0.29 15.08 -15.99
N VAL A 163 -1.55 15.12 -16.45
CA VAL A 163 -1.90 15.91 -17.61
C VAL A 163 -1.57 17.34 -17.20
N VAL A 164 -0.36 17.78 -17.54
CA VAL A 164 -0.07 19.20 -17.67
C VAL A 164 -1.09 19.68 -18.70
N LEU A 165 -2.14 20.35 -18.23
CA LEU A 165 -3.04 21.11 -19.06
C LEU A 165 -2.16 22.12 -19.82
N LYS A 166 -1.80 21.77 -21.05
CA LYS A 166 -1.29 22.76 -21.99
C LYS A 166 -2.47 23.66 -22.32
N ASN A 167 -2.49 24.82 -21.69
CA ASN A 167 -3.26 25.96 -22.17
C ASN A 167 -2.77 26.27 -23.60
N TYR A 168 -3.65 26.06 -24.57
CA TYR A 168 -3.60 26.68 -25.90
C TYR A 168 -4.87 27.49 -26.08
#